data_AF-A0A965MWV6-F1
#
_entry.id   AF-A0A965MWV6-F1
#
_cell.length_a   1.000
_cell.length_b   1.000
_cell.length_c   1.000
_cell.angle_alpha   90.00
_cell.angle_beta   90.00
_cell.angle_gamma   90.00
#
_symmetry.space_group_name_H-M   'P 1'
#
loop_
_entity.id
_entity.type
_entity.pdbx_description
1 polymer ?
#
loop_
_entity_poly.entity_id
_entity_poly.type
_entity_poly.pdbx_seq_one_letter_code
_entity_poly.pdbx_strand_id
1 'polypeptide(L)'
;MSGWQTGEVTLADASLDTNTLISQLGLADSVVDTASLENSVKRFAAQNIVLPTFAQLADPSTIDPSITKGVDKNAADPRNLFRVHWYNDLNGDRVDVPNHVVLPSSLTGVDSPIIVVFGDRFPMITA
;
A
#
# COMPACT_ATOMS: atom_id res chain seq x y z
N MET A 1 2.03 -50.46 17.00
CA MET A 1 2.98 -49.96 15.98
C MET A 1 2.20 -49.73 14.69
N SER A 2 1.56 -48.56 14.54
CA SER A 2 0.85 -48.21 13.28
C SER A 2 1.80 -47.41 12.40
N GLY A 3 2.05 -47.94 11.20
CA GLY A 3 2.85 -47.29 10.17
C GLY A 3 2.15 -46.07 9.61
N TRP A 4 2.90 -44.98 9.43
CA TRP A 4 2.47 -43.82 8.67
C TRP A 4 2.83 -44.05 7.20
N GLN A 5 1.85 -43.92 6.30
CA GLN A 5 2.11 -43.87 4.87
C GLN A 5 2.51 -42.44 4.50
N THR A 6 3.74 -42.28 4.01
CA THR A 6 4.21 -41.06 3.35
C THR A 6 3.56 -40.97 1.97
N GLY A 7 2.56 -40.11 1.82
CA GLY A 7 2.08 -39.67 0.52
C GLY A 7 3.05 -38.63 -0.05
N GLU A 8 3.64 -38.93 -1.20
CA GLU A 8 4.48 -38.01 -1.96
C GLU A 8 3.55 -36.98 -2.63
N VAL A 9 3.59 -35.72 -2.17
CA VAL A 9 2.84 -34.63 -2.80
C VAL A 9 3.71 -34.07 -3.91
N THR A 10 3.46 -34.52 -5.13
CA THR A 10 4.06 -33.94 -6.33
C THR A 10 3.47 -32.54 -6.54
N LEU A 11 4.27 -31.50 -6.31
CA LEU A 11 3.92 -30.13 -6.69
C LEU A 11 3.97 -30.04 -8.22
N ALA A 12 2.82 -30.24 -8.87
CA ALA A 12 2.66 -29.85 -10.28
C ALA A 12 2.84 -28.33 -10.39
N ASP A 13 3.53 -27.88 -11.43
CA ASP A 13 3.84 -26.47 -11.75
C ASP A 13 2.72 -25.50 -11.34
N ALA A 14 2.97 -24.73 -10.28
CA ALA A 14 2.00 -23.83 -9.66
C ALA A 14 1.92 -22.47 -10.38
N SER A 15 1.90 -22.46 -11.72
CA SER A 15 1.52 -21.23 -12.42
C SER A 15 0.00 -21.12 -12.37
N LEU A 16 -0.52 -20.30 -11.47
CA LEU A 16 -1.94 -19.95 -11.43
C LEU A 16 -2.34 -19.35 -12.78
N ASP A 17 -3.48 -19.79 -13.30
CA ASP A 17 -3.99 -19.27 -14.57
C ASP A 17 -4.32 -17.77 -14.45
N THR A 18 -4.15 -17.04 -15.55
CA THR A 18 -4.34 -15.58 -15.59
C THR A 18 -5.76 -15.17 -15.18
N ASN A 19 -6.77 -15.99 -15.49
CA ASN A 19 -8.15 -15.69 -15.10
C ASN A 19 -8.36 -15.83 -13.60
N THR A 20 -7.74 -16.81 -12.94
CA THR A 20 -7.73 -16.97 -11.48
C THR A 20 -6.97 -15.82 -10.81
N LEU A 21 -5.81 -15.43 -11.34
CA LEU A 21 -5.08 -14.27 -10.84
C LEU A 21 -5.95 -13.01 -10.85
N ILE A 22 -6.65 -12.75 -11.95
CA ILE A 22 -7.48 -11.55 -12.10
C ILE A 22 -8.80 -11.64 -11.31
N SER A 23 -9.57 -12.71 -11.50
CA SER A 23 -10.96 -12.80 -11.03
C SER A 23 -11.11 -13.29 -9.59
N GLN A 24 -10.21 -14.15 -9.12
CA GLN A 24 -10.29 -14.75 -7.78
C GLN A 24 -9.37 -14.05 -6.79
N LEU A 25 -8.18 -13.60 -7.25
CA LEU A 25 -7.16 -12.99 -6.39
C LEU A 25 -7.04 -11.47 -6.55
N GLY A 26 -7.64 -10.89 -7.59
CA GLY A 26 -7.58 -9.45 -7.85
C GLY A 26 -6.19 -8.94 -8.27
N LEU A 27 -5.32 -9.83 -8.75
CA LEU A 27 -3.93 -9.54 -9.11
C LEU A 27 -3.80 -9.22 -10.60
N ALA A 28 -4.65 -8.33 -11.11
CA ALA A 28 -4.54 -7.86 -12.48
C ALA A 28 -3.30 -6.96 -12.65
N ASP A 29 -2.52 -7.22 -13.70
CA ASP A 29 -1.37 -6.43 -14.11
C ASP A 29 -1.68 -5.50 -15.31
N SER A 30 -2.93 -5.51 -15.76
CA SER A 30 -3.44 -4.74 -16.89
C SER A 30 -4.83 -4.15 -16.58
N VAL A 31 -5.28 -3.21 -17.40
CA VAL A 31 -6.59 -2.57 -17.23
C VAL A 31 -7.70 -3.57 -17.52
N VAL A 32 -8.47 -3.93 -16.49
CA VAL A 32 -9.57 -4.89 -16.57
C VAL A 32 -10.84 -4.26 -17.15
N ASP A 33 -11.08 -2.97 -16.88
CA ASP A 33 -12.23 -2.21 -17.38
C ASP A 33 -11.81 -0.82 -17.88
N THR A 34 -11.69 -0.71 -19.21
CA THR A 34 -11.33 0.54 -19.89
C THR A 34 -12.39 1.63 -19.72
N ALA A 35 -13.68 1.29 -19.68
CA ALA A 35 -14.74 2.28 -19.56
C ALA A 35 -14.71 2.94 -18.17
N SER A 36 -14.48 2.16 -17.12
CA SER A 36 -14.28 2.67 -15.75
C SER A 36 -13.05 3.57 -15.65
N LEU A 37 -11.94 3.22 -16.32
CA LEU A 37 -10.75 4.07 -16.39
C LEU A 37 -11.05 5.40 -17.08
N GLU A 38 -11.69 5.38 -18.25
CA GLU A 38 -12.03 6.60 -19.00
C GLU A 38 -12.95 7.54 -18.20
N ASN A 39 -13.93 6.98 -17.48
CA ASN A 39 -14.82 7.75 -16.61
C ASN A 39 -14.04 8.42 -15.46
N SER A 40 -13.10 7.69 -14.85
CA SER A 40 -12.23 8.22 -13.79
C SER A 40 -11.34 9.34 -14.31
N VAL A 41 -10.72 9.18 -15.48
CA VAL A 41 -9.91 10.21 -16.14
C VAL A 41 -10.72 11.48 -16.39
N LYS A 42 -11.93 11.35 -16.99
CA LYS A 42 -12.82 12.49 -17.24
C LYS A 42 -13.20 13.21 -15.94
N ARG A 43 -13.55 12.45 -14.89
CA ARG A 43 -13.93 13.00 -13.59
C ARG A 43 -12.77 13.77 -12.95
N PHE A 44 -11.58 13.21 -12.98
CA PHE A 44 -10.40 13.81 -12.33
C PHE A 44 -9.97 15.07 -13.06
N ALA A 45 -9.99 15.07 -14.39
CA ALA A 45 -9.77 16.27 -15.19
C ALA A 45 -10.79 17.38 -14.86
N ALA A 46 -12.08 17.04 -14.77
CA ALA A 46 -13.14 18.00 -14.44
C ALA A 46 -13.01 18.60 -13.03
N GLN A 47 -12.38 17.87 -12.09
CA GLN A 47 -12.18 18.30 -10.70
C GLN A 47 -10.76 18.80 -10.43
N ASN A 48 -9.88 18.87 -11.44
CA ASN A 48 -8.46 19.20 -11.30
C ASN A 48 -7.73 18.32 -10.27
N ILE A 49 -8.05 17.04 -10.25
CA ILE A 49 -7.43 16.04 -9.37
C ILE A 49 -6.19 15.47 -10.05
N VAL A 50 -5.06 15.52 -9.35
CA VAL A 50 -3.80 14.89 -9.75
C VAL A 50 -3.53 13.74 -8.79
N LEU A 51 -3.15 12.58 -9.34
CA LEU A 51 -2.73 11.42 -8.56
C LEU A 51 -1.20 11.37 -8.42
N PRO A 52 -0.68 10.84 -7.30
CA PRO A 52 0.71 10.40 -7.25
C PRO A 52 0.92 9.20 -8.19
N THR A 53 2.13 9.11 -8.75
CA THR A 53 2.57 7.88 -9.41
C THR A 53 2.99 6.84 -8.37
N PHE A 54 2.99 5.56 -8.74
CA PHE A 54 3.53 4.51 -7.86
C PHE A 54 5.00 4.74 -7.51
N ALA A 55 5.80 5.29 -8.44
CA ALA A 55 7.19 5.64 -8.19
C ALA A 55 7.32 6.72 -7.11
N GLN A 56 6.46 7.74 -7.12
CA GLN A 56 6.40 8.76 -6.08
C GLN A 56 5.96 8.21 -4.73
N LEU A 57 5.02 7.25 -4.69
CA LEU A 57 4.60 6.62 -3.44
C LEU A 57 5.68 5.70 -2.87
N ALA A 58 6.45 5.03 -3.73
CA ALA A 58 7.59 4.21 -3.35
C ALA A 58 8.77 5.04 -2.84
N ASP A 59 9.03 6.19 -3.48
CA ASP A 59 10.01 7.19 -3.05
C ASP A 59 9.36 8.58 -2.85
N PRO A 60 8.82 8.84 -1.65
CA PRO A 60 8.16 10.10 -1.34
C PRO A 60 9.08 11.32 -1.36
N SER A 61 10.41 11.14 -1.44
CA SER A 61 11.35 12.25 -1.57
C SER A 61 11.19 12.98 -2.91
N THR A 62 10.67 12.29 -3.92
CA THR A 62 10.38 12.83 -5.27
C THR A 62 9.08 13.63 -5.35
N ILE A 63 8.27 13.62 -4.28
CA ILE A 63 7.03 14.41 -4.19
C ILE A 63 7.38 15.84 -3.80
N ASP A 64 6.88 16.81 -4.57
CA ASP A 64 6.98 18.23 -4.22
C ASP A 64 6.18 18.52 -2.93
N PRO A 65 6.81 18.96 -1.83
CA PRO A 65 6.13 19.26 -0.57
C PRO A 65 5.05 20.33 -0.69
N SER A 66 5.09 21.16 -1.75
CA SER A 66 4.09 22.20 -1.99
C SER A 66 2.71 21.62 -2.31
N ILE A 67 2.64 20.39 -2.83
CA ILE A 67 1.38 19.72 -3.21
C ILE A 67 0.44 19.59 -2.02
N THR A 68 0.97 19.27 -0.83
CA THR A 68 0.16 18.99 0.37
C THR A 68 0.13 20.17 1.36
N LYS A 69 0.74 21.29 0.99
CA LYS A 69 0.86 22.47 1.84
C LYS A 69 -0.50 23.12 2.11
N GLY A 70 -0.78 23.40 3.39
CA GLY A 70 -2.03 24.01 3.82
C GLY A 70 -3.25 23.10 3.77
N VAL A 71 -3.04 21.80 3.52
CA VAL A 71 -4.10 20.78 3.52
C VAL A 71 -4.09 20.08 4.87
N ASP A 72 -5.24 20.05 5.54
CA ASP A 72 -5.44 19.16 6.68
C ASP A 72 -5.24 17.71 6.23
N LYS A 73 -4.30 17.01 6.87
CA LYS A 73 -3.89 15.64 6.55
C LYS A 73 -5.04 14.63 6.58
N ASN A 74 -6.10 14.93 7.33
CA ASN A 74 -7.26 14.06 7.51
C ASN A 74 -8.51 14.54 6.74
N ALA A 75 -8.45 15.69 6.06
CA ALA A 75 -9.56 16.15 5.24
C ALA A 75 -9.74 15.27 3.99
N ALA A 76 -10.97 15.23 3.48
CA ALA A 76 -11.31 14.61 2.20
C ALA A 76 -10.83 15.46 1.01
N ASP A 77 -9.52 15.78 0.97
CA ASP A 77 -8.86 16.52 -0.10
C ASP A 77 -7.99 15.56 -0.94
N PRO A 78 -8.10 15.56 -2.28
CA PRO A 78 -7.33 14.66 -3.15
C PRO A 78 -5.82 14.81 -3.00
N ARG A 79 -5.31 15.95 -2.54
CA ARG A 79 -3.88 16.15 -2.28
C ARG A 79 -3.36 15.23 -1.18
N ASN A 80 -4.24 14.73 -0.29
CA ASN A 80 -3.86 13.73 0.71
C ASN A 80 -3.53 12.36 0.10
N LEU A 81 -3.84 12.09 -1.17
CA LEU A 81 -3.39 10.87 -1.86
C LEU A 81 -1.86 10.81 -1.96
N PHE A 82 -1.18 11.95 -1.99
CA PHE A 82 0.29 12.02 -1.95
C PHE A 82 0.88 11.64 -0.58
N ARG A 83 0.06 11.50 0.46
CA ARG A 83 0.46 11.02 1.79
C ARG A 83 0.24 9.51 1.97
N VAL A 84 -0.13 8.76 0.93
CA VAL A 84 -0.35 7.30 1.01
C VAL A 84 1.00 6.55 0.95
N HIS A 85 1.84 6.78 1.95
CA HIS A 85 3.16 6.17 2.13
C HIS A 85 3.56 6.14 3.62
N TRP A 86 4.56 5.34 3.98
CA TRP A 86 4.98 5.16 5.38
C TRP A 86 5.81 6.31 5.98
N TYR A 87 6.35 7.19 5.14
CA TYR A 87 7.26 8.28 5.54
C TYR A 87 6.54 9.54 6.07
N ASN A 88 5.45 9.36 6.80
CA ASN A 88 4.71 10.46 7.45
C ASN A 88 4.94 10.48 8.97
N ASP A 89 5.02 11.67 9.54
CA ASP A 89 4.94 11.87 10.99
C ASP A 89 3.50 11.99 11.48
N LEU A 90 3.31 12.25 12.78
CA LEU A 90 1.96 12.42 13.36
C LEU A 90 1.20 13.61 12.76
N ASN A 91 1.91 14.63 12.28
CA ASN A 91 1.36 15.84 11.68
C ASN A 91 1.14 15.68 10.16
N GLY A 92 1.57 14.57 9.56
CA GLY A 92 1.47 14.33 8.12
C GLY A 92 2.59 15.02 7.33
N ASP A 93 3.69 15.37 8.01
CA ASP A 93 4.92 15.88 7.43
C ASP A 93 5.89 14.73 7.08
N ARG A 94 6.73 14.95 6.08
CA ARG A 94 7.65 13.92 5.58
C ARG A 94 8.84 13.71 6.54
N VAL A 95 9.18 12.46 6.79
CA VAL A 95 10.36 12.03 7.56
C VAL A 95 11.30 11.17 6.72
N ASP A 96 12.59 11.14 7.05
CA ASP A 96 13.59 10.34 6.32
C ASP A 96 13.50 8.84 6.63
N VAL A 97 12.97 8.49 7.81
CA VAL A 97 12.77 7.09 8.25
C VAL A 97 11.35 6.96 8.76
N PRO A 98 10.58 5.92 8.34
CA PRO A 98 9.23 5.72 8.83
C PRO A 98 9.22 5.60 10.36
N ASN A 99 8.26 6.24 11.01
CA ASN A 99 8.12 6.09 12.45
C ASN A 99 7.74 4.64 12.78
N HIS A 100 8.50 4.04 13.69
CA HIS A 100 8.37 2.63 14.03
C HIS A 100 8.81 2.36 15.47
N VAL A 101 8.44 1.18 15.96
CA VAL A 101 9.05 0.58 17.15
C VAL A 101 9.73 -0.72 16.78
N VAL A 102 10.82 -1.01 17.49
CA VAL A 102 11.55 -2.26 17.39
C VAL A 102 11.13 -3.14 18.55
N LEU A 103 10.54 -4.30 18.26
CA LEU A 103 10.21 -5.30 19.26
C LEU A 103 11.41 -6.25 19.40
N PRO A 104 12.08 -6.27 20.57
CA PRO A 104 13.26 -7.10 20.77
C PRO A 104 12.89 -8.57 21.00
N SER A 105 13.88 -9.46 20.84
CA SER A 105 13.74 -10.90 21.10
C SER A 105 13.30 -11.20 22.54
N SER A 106 13.67 -10.36 23.51
CA SER A 106 13.23 -10.50 24.92
C SER A 106 11.72 -10.34 25.10
N LEU A 107 11.04 -9.68 24.16
CA LEU A 107 9.59 -9.50 24.16
C LEU A 107 8.88 -10.54 23.28
N THR A 108 9.47 -10.86 22.12
CA THR A 108 8.81 -11.66 21.07
C THR A 108 9.20 -13.14 21.08
N GLY A 109 10.34 -13.49 21.68
CA GLY A 109 10.95 -14.82 21.57
C GLY A 109 11.55 -15.14 20.19
N VAL A 110 11.58 -14.17 19.27
CA VAL A 110 12.13 -14.33 17.91
C VAL A 110 13.53 -13.73 17.85
N ASP A 111 14.50 -14.46 17.32
CA ASP A 111 15.91 -14.02 17.26
C ASP A 111 16.11 -12.73 16.45
N SER A 112 15.24 -12.48 15.46
CA SER A 112 15.27 -11.28 14.62
C SER A 112 14.42 -10.15 15.21
N PRO A 113 14.89 -8.89 15.18
CA PRO A 113 14.07 -7.74 15.55
C PRO A 113 12.83 -7.62 14.66
N ILE A 114 11.68 -7.39 15.27
CA ILE A 114 10.43 -7.15 14.53
C ILE A 114 10.16 -5.65 14.52
N ILE A 115 9.98 -5.08 13.32
CA ILE A 115 9.68 -3.66 13.13
C ILE A 115 8.17 -3.49 12.98
N VAL A 116 7.57 -2.66 13.83
CA VAL A 116 6.17 -2.26 13.72
C VAL A 116 6.11 -0.81 13.27
N VAL A 117 5.63 -0.60 12.05
CA VAL A 117 5.42 0.74 11.47
C VAL A 117 4.02 1.22 11.81
N PHE A 118 3.85 2.52 12.07
CA PHE A 118 2.58 3.06 12.51
C PHE A 118 1.63 3.41 11.35
N GLY A 119 0.44 2.81 11.35
CA GLY A 119 -0.61 3.07 10.34
C GLY A 119 -1.38 4.37 10.58
N ASP A 120 -1.37 4.92 11.80
CA ASP A 120 -2.05 6.18 12.17
C ASP A 120 -1.41 7.44 11.53
N ARG A 121 -0.37 7.25 10.71
CA ARG A 121 0.32 8.29 9.93
C ARG A 121 -0.28 8.49 8.55
N PHE A 122 -1.14 7.58 8.11
CA PHE A 122 -1.91 7.77 6.87
C PHE A 122 -3.06 8.75 7.11
N PRO A 123 -3.57 9.40 6.06
CA PRO A 123 -4.80 10.18 6.12
C PRO A 123 -5.95 9.36 6.74
N MET A 124 -6.46 9.79 7.90
CA MET A 124 -7.62 9.19 8.56
C MET A 124 -8.82 10.08 8.32
N ILE A 125 -9.47 9.91 7.16
CA ILE A 125 -10.72 10.62 6.87
C ILE A 125 -11.78 10.10 7.85
N THR A 126 -12.24 10.97 8.75
CA THR A 126 -13.39 10.66 9.61
C THR A 126 -14.63 10.62 8.73
N ALA A 127 -15.29 9.47 8.68
CA ALA A 127 -16.56 9.26 7.99
C ALA A 127 -17.74 9.89 8.75
#